data_AF-A0A970VPM1-F1
#
_entry.id   AF-A0A970VPM1-F1
#
_cell.length_a   1.000
_cell.length_b   1.000
_cell.length_c   1.000
_cell.angle_alpha   90.00
_cell.angle_beta   90.00
_cell.angle_gamma   90.00
#
_symmetry.space_group_name_H-M   'P 1'
#
loop_
_entity.id
_entity.type
_entity.pdbx_description
1 polymer ?
#
loop_
_entity_poly.entity_id
_entity_poly.type
_entity_poly.pdbx_seq_one_letter_code
_entity_poly.pdbx_strand_id
1 'polypeptide(L)' 'MARRRRRRTVVPGAEQVLDRFKYEVANELGIANQIQSQGWENMTTREVGTVGGMMVKRMLQEAERTLASRGQLR' A
#
# COMPACT_ATOMS: atom_id res chain seq x y z
N MET A 1 20.40 4.88 19.55
CA MET A 1 19.55 3.96 18.75
C MET A 1 18.20 4.63 18.51
N ALA A 2 17.81 4.89 17.25
CA ALA A 2 16.55 5.56 16.95
C ALA A 2 15.37 4.63 17.29
N ARG A 3 14.40 5.14 18.05
CA ARG A 3 13.22 4.38 18.48
C ARG A 3 12.37 4.09 17.24
N ARG A 4 12.42 2.85 16.72
CA ARG A 4 11.60 2.39 15.60
C ARG A 4 10.13 2.57 15.97
N ARG A 5 9.52 3.66 15.47
CA ARG A 5 8.11 3.98 15.70
C ARG A 5 7.30 2.89 15.03
N ARG A 6 6.68 2.00 15.82
CA ARG A 6 5.79 0.97 15.28
C ARG A 6 4.62 1.70 14.63
N ARG A 7 4.44 1.50 13.32
CA ARG A 7 3.25 2.00 12.63
C ARG A 7 2.04 1.30 13.24
N ARG A 8 1.01 2.05 13.61
CA ARG A 8 -0.27 1.50 14.06
C ARG A 8 -1.24 1.58 12.89
N THR A 9 -1.77 0.44 12.48
CA THR A 9 -2.84 0.40 11.47
C THR A 9 -4.14 0.91 12.08
N VAL A 10 -4.97 1.58 11.26
CA VAL A 10 -6.27 2.09 11.71
C VAL A 10 -7.22 0.94 12.02
N VAL A 11 -7.19 -0.10 11.17
CA VAL A 11 -7.95 -1.33 11.36
C VAL A 11 -7.04 -2.38 12.02
N PRO A 12 -7.34 -2.83 13.25
CA PRO A 12 -6.57 -3.88 13.91
C PRO A 12 -6.50 -5.16 13.07
N GLY A 13 -5.31 -5.77 12.98
CA GLY A 13 -5.11 -7.00 12.21
C GLY A 13 -4.95 -6.82 10.70
N ALA A 14 -5.12 -5.60 10.16
CA ALA A 14 -4.97 -5.34 8.73
C ALA A 14 -3.51 -5.34 8.23
N GLU A 15 -2.53 -5.50 9.12
CA GLU A 15 -1.10 -5.38 8.81
C GLU A 15 -0.65 -6.34 7.71
N GLN A 16 -1.00 -7.62 7.84
CA GLN A 16 -0.64 -8.65 6.86
C GLN A 16 -1.31 -8.40 5.50
N VAL A 17 -2.57 -7.94 5.50
CA VAL A 17 -3.32 -7.63 4.27
C VAL A 17 -2.68 -6.44 3.56
N LEU A 18 -2.36 -5.37 4.30
CA LEU A 18 -1.70 -4.19 3.77
C LEU A 18 -0.29 -4.50 3.24
N ASP A 19 0.43 -5.43 3.87
CA ASP A 19 1.73 -5.88 3.37
C ASP A 19 1.60 -6.69 2.08
N ARG A 20 0.64 -7.61 1.97
CA ARG A 20 0.36 -8.31 0.71
C ARG A 20 -0.01 -7.32 -0.40
N PHE A 21 -0.91 -6.39 -0.10
CA PHE A 21 -1.35 -5.38 -1.05
C PHE A 21 -0.21 -4.48 -1.53
N LYS A 22 0.74 -4.13 -0.65
CA LYS A 22 1.96 -3.39 -1.01
C LYS A 22 2.79 -4.15 -2.05
N TYR A 23 2.92 -5.47 -1.93
CA TYR A 23 3.63 -6.30 -2.91
C TYR A 23 2.84 -6.48 -4.21
N GLU A 24 1.51 -6.58 -4.15
CA GLU A 24 0.66 -6.61 -5.34
C GLU A 24 0.84 -5.34 -6.18
N VAL A 25 0.77 -4.17 -5.54
CA VAL A 25 0.99 -2.87 -6.21
C VAL A 25 2.42 -2.77 -6.76
N ALA A 26 3.41 -3.25 -6.02
CA ALA A 26 4.79 -3.29 -6.50
C ALA A 26 4.99 -4.19 -7.72
N ASN A 27 4.29 -5.32 -7.79
CA ASN A 27 4.33 -6.23 -8.93
C ASN A 27 3.79 -5.56 -10.20
N GLU A 28 2.67 -4.84 -10.11
CA GLU A 28 2.07 -4.19 -11.27
C GLU A 28 2.86 -2.96 -11.73
N LEU A 29 3.57 -2.30 -10.82
CA LEU A 29 4.50 -1.23 -11.14
C LEU A 29 5.82 -1.77 -11.73
N GLY A 30 6.01 -3.09 -11.79
CA GLY A 30 7.21 -3.72 -12.35
C GLY A 30 8.46 -3.63 -11.46
N ILE A 31 8.32 -3.14 -10.22
CA ILE A 31 9.45 -2.89 -9.30
C ILE A 31 9.62 -4.00 -8.25
N ALA A 32 8.77 -5.01 -8.24
CA ALA A 32 8.84 -6.12 -7.28
C ALA A 32 10.18 -6.88 -7.31
N ASN A 33 10.75 -7.10 -8.50
CA ASN A 33 12.05 -7.76 -8.62
C ASN A 33 13.19 -6.91 -8.03
N GLN A 34 13.10 -5.58 -8.17
CA GLN A 34 14.07 -4.64 -7.56
C GLN A 34 13.93 -4.65 -6.03
N ILE A 35 12.70 -4.68 -5.51
CA ILE A 35 12.44 -4.83 -4.07
C ILE A 35 12.99 -6.15 -3.53
N GLN A 36 12.83 -7.26 -4.25
CA GLN A 36 13.35 -8.55 -3.80
C GLN A 36 14.87 -8.61 -3.79
N SER A 37 15.53 -8.01 -4.79
CA SER A 37 16.99 -8.04 -4.92
C SER A 37 17.71 -7.03 -4.04
N GLN A 38 17.14 -5.82 -3.89
CA GLN A 38 17.80 -4.70 -3.21
C GLN A 38 17.17 -4.39 -1.86
N GLY A 39 15.91 -4.77 -1.63
CA GLY A 39 15.16 -4.39 -0.44
C GLY A 39 14.57 -2.99 -0.52
N TRP A 40 13.54 -2.73 0.28
CA TRP A 40 12.83 -1.45 0.31
C TRP A 40 13.71 -0.25 0.71
N GLU A 41 14.72 -0.47 1.53
CA GLU A 41 15.62 0.59 2.03
C GLU A 41 16.57 1.12 0.96
N ASN A 42 16.81 0.34 -0.10
CA ASN A 42 17.72 0.69 -1.20
C ASN A 42 16.98 1.21 -2.44
N MET A 43 15.65 1.33 -2.38
CA MET A 43 14.86 1.94 -3.44
C MET A 43 14.88 3.46 -3.36
N THR A 44 14.60 4.12 -4.47
CA THR A 44 14.42 5.58 -4.45
C THR A 44 13.14 5.96 -3.70
N THR A 45 13.17 7.10 -3.00
CA THR A 45 11.98 7.65 -2.32
C THR A 45 10.80 7.83 -3.28
N ARG A 46 11.08 8.11 -4.56
CA ARG A 46 10.07 8.23 -5.61
C ARG A 46 9.38 6.90 -5.89
N GLU A 47 10.11 5.81 -6.02
CA GLU A 47 9.53 4.47 -6.26
C GLU A 47 8.68 4.01 -5.08
N VAL A 48 9.24 4.09 -3.86
CA VAL A 48 8.51 3.70 -2.63
C VAL A 48 7.27 4.58 -2.42
N GLY A 49 7.41 5.88 -2.68
CA GLY A 49 6.28 6.82 -2.64
C GLY A 49 5.20 6.51 -3.68
N THR A 50 5.61 6.08 -4.89
CA THR A 50 4.67 5.69 -5.96
C THR A 50 3.86 4.46 -5.56
N VAL A 51 4.49 3.44 -4.95
CA VAL A 51 3.78 2.27 -4.40
C VAL A 51 2.73 2.73 -3.38
N GLY A 52 3.13 3.52 -2.39
CA GLY A 52 2.22 4.00 -1.35
C GLY A 52 1.05 4.83 -1.91
N GLY A 53 1.32 5.71 -2.88
CA GLY A 53 0.29 6.51 -3.54
C GLY A 53 -0.70 5.66 -4.34
N MET A 54 -0.19 4.66 -5.06
CA MET A 54 -1.04 3.72 -5.82
C MET A 54 -1.90 2.85 -4.89
N MET A 55 -1.36 2.41 -3.75
CA MET A 55 -2.14 1.72 -2.72
C MET A 55 -3.34 2.58 -2.29
N VAL A 56 -3.11 3.86 -1.93
CA VAL A 56 -4.18 4.77 -1.48
C VAL A 56 -5.21 5.01 -2.59
N LYS A 57 -4.75 5.27 -3.82
CA LYS A 57 -5.62 5.50 -4.97
C LYS A 57 -6.60 4.33 -5.19
N ARG A 58 -6.11 3.10 -5.11
CA ARG A 58 -6.92 1.89 -5.28
C ARG A 58 -7.87 1.63 -4.12
N MET A 59 -7.42 1.81 -2.88
CA MET A 59 -8.28 1.69 -1.70
C MET A 59 -9.45 2.67 -1.80
N LEU A 60 -9.20 3.90 -2.28
CA LEU A 60 -10.25 4.89 -2.48
C LEU A 60 -11.21 4.49 -3.60
N GLN A 61 -10.70 4.05 -4.75
CA GLN A 61 -11.53 3.55 -5.85
C GLN A 61 -12.44 2.40 -5.41
N GLU A 62 -11.93 1.46 -4.62
CA GLU A 62 -12.72 0.34 -4.12
C GLU A 62 -13.74 0.77 -3.06
N ALA A 63 -13.38 1.71 -2.19
CA ALA A 63 -14.31 2.32 -1.25
C ALA A 63 -15.44 3.05 -1.97
N GLU A 64 -15.15 3.87 -2.99
CA GLU A 64 -16.13 4.57 -3.82
C GLU A 64 -17.09 3.58 -4.50
N ARG A 65 -16.56 2.51 -5.10
CA ARG A 65 -17.37 1.43 -5.71
C ARG A 65 -18.28 0.75 -4.69
N THR A 66 -17.77 0.46 -3.50
CA THR A 66 -18.53 -0.17 -2.42
C THR A 66 -19.62 0.75 -1.88
N LEU A 67 -19.35 2.05 -1.74
CA LEU A 67 -20.35 3.03 -1.29
C LEU A 67 -21.42 3.26 -2.36
N ALA A 68 -21.03 3.29 -3.64
CA ALA A 68 -21.95 3.40 -4.76
C ALA A 68 -22.87 2.17 -4.84
N SER A 69 -22.33 0.97 -4.70
CA SER A 69 -23.11 -0.28 -4.71
C SER A 69 -24.05 -0.39 -3.51
N ARG A 70 -23.66 0.15 -2.35
CA ARG A 70 -24.51 0.25 -1.15
C ARG A 70 -25.57 1.35 -1.24
N GLY A 71 -25.63 2.13 -2.32
CA GLY A 71 -26.58 3.23 -2.47
C GLY A 71 -26.37 4.39 -1.48
N GLN A 72 -25.21 4.45 -0.84
CA GLN A 72 -24.88 5.45 0.20
C GLN A 72 -24.33 6.76 -0.37
N LEU A 73 -24.08 6.82 -1.68
CA LEU A 73 -23.60 8.01 -2.40
C LEU A 73 -24.74 8.84 -3.05
N ARG A 74 -25.97 8.72 -2.55
CA ARG A 74 -27.13 9.48 -3.04
C ARG A 74 -27.51 10.60 -2.09
#